data_AF-A9GQW0-F1
#
_entry.id   AF-A9GQW0-F1
#
_cell.length_a   1.000
_cell.length_b   1.000
_cell.length_c   1.000
_cell.angle_alpha   90.00
_cell.angle_beta   90.00
_cell.angle_gamma   90.00
#
_symmetry.space_group_name_H-M   'P 1'
#
loop_
_entity.id
_entity.type
_entity.pdbx_description
1 polymer ?
#
loop_
_entity_poly.entity_id
_entity_poly.type
_entity_poly.pdbx_seq_one_letter_code
_entity_poly.pdbx_strand_id
1 'polypeptide(L)'
;MLHRVRSSGWACLGGISLAVAAACTQDHGVLGRDPSSGASTSGAGGGPGATTSGATTTTTGAGGGAVEPPGPTKLTVVNGISDHDAVRFCFLAYPDGTGAGVDPWPGAAAGLAFARAQEIEPLGAAIPAGTSLRAHVIAGDLRATEGLDCAEILALAGGTGSPAAPIVAAGLPVLPAPVFAEEKSLLVVATGCLGGEGHTHESEKEGCGDAYTIDTPTAGLVAVAMSRRTTFDRVSLQVAHASAATPVVHVALAPGREDATGVTLAQDLSYGAIAPFPPFTGFSVGDLGALDEVAIETRDPIEGTVTSSVPMREILASSDVPAADIGDGQGFVLVAVGAAPGAEQGGFWHPLTYSLLRANP
;
A
#
# COMPACT_ATOMS: atom_id res chain seq x y z
N MET A 1 -60.37 25.15 12.28
CA MET A 1 -60.57 25.19 13.73
C MET A 1 -59.24 24.99 14.41
N LEU A 2 -58.89 25.92 15.28
CA LEU A 2 -57.60 26.08 15.95
C LEU A 2 -57.39 25.04 17.06
N HIS A 3 -56.23 24.37 17.08
CA HIS A 3 -55.68 23.71 18.27
C HIS A 3 -54.19 24.02 18.36
N ARG A 4 -53.81 25.04 19.15
CA ARG A 4 -53.34 25.00 20.55
C ARG A 4 -51.92 24.43 20.71
N VAL A 5 -51.00 25.39 20.78
CA VAL A 5 -49.67 25.36 21.38
C VAL A 5 -49.71 24.87 22.83
N ARG A 6 -48.75 24.02 23.22
CA ARG A 6 -48.30 23.90 24.61
C ARG A 6 -46.78 23.97 24.65
N SER A 7 -46.31 25.09 25.19
CA SER A 7 -44.96 25.34 25.67
C SER A 7 -44.73 24.61 27.00
N SER A 8 -43.68 23.81 27.08
CA SER A 8 -43.12 23.35 28.35
C SER A 8 -41.76 23.99 28.52
N GLY A 9 -41.72 25.07 29.31
CA GLY A 9 -40.48 25.63 29.82
C GLY A 9 -40.00 24.82 31.01
N TRP A 10 -38.69 24.55 31.05
CA TRP A 10 -38.02 24.16 32.28
C TRP A 10 -36.75 25.01 32.41
N ALA A 11 -36.66 25.69 33.55
CA ALA A 11 -35.60 26.63 33.87
C ALA A 11 -34.76 26.10 35.04
N CYS A 12 -33.46 26.29 34.88
CA CYS A 12 -32.42 26.52 35.89
C CYS A 12 -32.05 25.42 36.88
N LEU A 13 -30.77 25.01 36.82
CA LEU A 13 -29.75 25.05 37.88
C LEU A 13 -28.45 24.59 37.18
N GLY A 14 -27.40 25.40 37.03
CA GLY A 14 -26.67 26.06 38.11
C GLY A 14 -25.56 25.12 38.61
N GLY A 15 -24.48 24.97 37.84
CA GLY A 15 -23.33 24.13 38.19
C GLY A 15 -22.06 24.61 37.50
N ILE A 16 -21.34 25.50 38.18
CA ILE A 16 -19.96 25.90 37.85
C ILE A 16 -19.05 24.71 38.19
N SER A 17 -18.28 24.21 37.22
CA SER A 17 -17.14 23.32 37.49
C SER A 17 -15.89 23.92 36.85
N LEU A 18 -14.89 24.14 37.71
CA LEU A 18 -13.58 24.70 37.40
C LEU A 18 -12.89 23.93 36.28
N ALA A 19 -12.42 24.66 35.28
CA ALA A 19 -11.37 24.21 34.37
C ALA A 19 -10.04 24.13 35.13
N VAL A 20 -9.46 22.93 35.22
CA VAL A 20 -8.03 22.75 35.46
C VAL A 20 -7.44 22.27 34.13
N ALA A 21 -6.85 23.21 33.39
CA ALA A 21 -6.04 22.90 32.22
C ALA A 21 -4.75 22.21 32.69
N ALA A 22 -4.74 20.88 32.72
CA ALA A 22 -3.52 20.11 32.62
C ALA A 22 -3.20 19.99 31.13
N ALA A 23 -2.43 20.94 30.61
CA ALA A 23 -1.80 20.82 29.31
C ALA A 23 -0.77 19.67 29.38
N CYS A 24 -1.15 18.50 28.87
CA CYS A 24 -0.18 17.46 28.54
C CYS A 24 0.57 17.91 27.28
N THR A 25 1.70 18.60 27.46
CA THR A 25 2.69 18.66 26.39
C THR A 25 3.25 17.26 26.21
N GLN A 26 2.84 16.56 25.16
CA GLN A 26 3.48 15.32 24.72
C GLN A 26 4.87 15.66 24.18
N ASP A 27 5.82 15.79 25.10
CA ASP A 27 7.24 15.83 24.79
C ASP A 27 7.71 14.38 24.55
N HIS A 28 7.75 13.98 23.28
CA HIS A 28 8.31 12.69 22.84
C HIS A 28 9.85 12.72 22.76
N GLY A 29 10.51 13.73 23.36
CA GLY A 29 11.96 13.90 23.36
C GLY A 29 12.74 13.04 24.36
N VAL A 30 12.08 12.24 25.22
CA VAL A 30 12.76 11.44 26.27
C VAL A 30 12.71 9.95 25.95
N LEU A 31 13.31 9.58 24.81
CA LEU A 31 13.94 8.28 24.59
C LEU A 31 15.41 8.52 24.21
N GLY A 32 16.16 9.06 25.17
CA GLY A 32 17.61 9.12 25.09
C GLY A 32 18.17 7.70 25.00
N ARG A 33 19.03 7.48 24.00
CA ARG A 33 19.78 6.24 23.78
C ARG A 33 20.56 5.85 25.05
N ASP A 34 20.29 4.66 25.60
CA ASP A 34 21.29 3.95 26.39
C ASP A 34 22.39 3.41 25.46
N PRO A 35 23.67 3.46 25.86
CA PRO A 35 24.76 2.99 25.02
C PRO A 35 24.71 1.47 24.82
N SER A 36 25.10 1.09 23.60
CA SER A 36 25.13 -0.23 23.00
C SER A 36 25.58 -1.38 23.90
N SER A 37 24.73 -2.39 24.03
CA SER A 37 25.16 -3.78 24.23
C SER A 37 24.20 -4.75 23.53
N GLY A 38 24.75 -5.62 22.69
CA GLY A 38 24.10 -6.85 22.23
C GLY A 38 23.22 -6.73 20.99
N ALA A 39 23.74 -7.21 19.86
CA ALA A 39 22.96 -7.46 18.65
C ALA A 39 21.84 -8.49 18.91
N SER A 40 20.62 -8.15 18.51
CA SER A 40 19.60 -9.14 18.14
C SER A 40 18.74 -8.56 17.02
N THR A 41 18.82 -9.18 15.84
CA THR A 41 17.93 -8.93 14.72
C THR A 41 16.67 -9.77 14.93
N SER A 42 15.57 -9.11 15.25
CA SER A 42 14.23 -9.72 15.25
C SER A 42 13.27 -8.81 14.51
N GLY A 43 13.02 -9.15 13.25
CA GLY A 43 11.79 -8.79 12.56
C GLY A 43 10.76 -9.86 12.86
N ALA A 44 9.63 -9.44 13.44
CA ALA A 44 8.31 -10.09 13.38
C ALA A 44 7.42 -9.44 14.46
N GLY A 45 6.46 -8.61 14.04
CA GLY A 45 5.34 -8.18 14.87
C GLY A 45 4.11 -8.98 14.49
N GLY A 46 4.08 -10.27 14.86
CA GLY A 46 2.87 -11.08 14.81
C GLY A 46 1.93 -10.68 15.94
N GLY A 47 0.70 -10.30 15.60
CA GLY A 47 -0.39 -10.15 16.56
C GLY A 47 -0.85 -11.53 17.09
N PRO A 48 -1.31 -11.62 18.35
CA PRO A 48 -1.72 -12.88 18.94
C PRO A 48 -3.18 -13.18 18.59
N GLY A 49 -3.45 -14.42 18.14
CA GLY A 49 -4.79 -15.00 18.24
C GLY A 49 -5.51 -15.27 16.93
N ALA A 50 -4.94 -16.13 16.08
CA ALA A 50 -5.74 -17.00 15.23
C ALA A 50 -5.09 -18.39 15.26
N THR A 51 -5.84 -19.40 15.70
CA THR A 51 -5.53 -20.81 15.48
C THR A 51 -5.67 -21.10 13.99
N THR A 52 -4.70 -20.66 13.20
CA THR A 52 -4.55 -21.07 11.80
C THR A 52 -3.67 -22.30 11.78
N SER A 53 -4.24 -23.38 11.27
CA SER A 53 -3.53 -24.48 10.64
C SER A 53 -2.57 -23.88 9.61
N GLY A 54 -1.37 -23.51 10.05
CA GLY A 54 -0.28 -23.18 9.17
C GLY A 54 -0.02 -24.44 8.36
N ALA A 55 -0.45 -24.44 7.10
CA ALA A 55 0.17 -25.24 6.08
C ALA A 55 1.58 -24.66 5.88
N THR A 56 2.43 -24.85 6.89
CA THR A 56 3.85 -25.02 6.68
C THR A 56 3.92 -26.23 5.76
N THR A 57 4.00 -25.99 4.46
CA THR A 57 4.55 -26.97 3.52
C THR A 57 6.01 -27.15 3.93
N THR A 58 6.22 -27.90 5.00
CA THR A 58 7.45 -28.61 5.27
C THR A 58 7.54 -29.68 4.19
N THR A 59 7.85 -29.28 2.97
CA THR A 59 8.54 -30.17 2.04
C THR A 59 9.91 -30.41 2.64
N THR A 60 10.00 -31.41 3.51
CA THR A 60 11.23 -32.07 3.94
C THR A 60 11.82 -32.87 2.77
N GLY A 61 12.00 -32.20 1.63
CA GLY A 61 12.75 -32.68 0.49
C GLY A 61 14.05 -31.90 0.45
N ALA A 62 15.17 -32.60 0.59
CA ALA A 62 16.52 -32.10 0.41
C ALA A 62 16.80 -31.72 -1.07
N GLY A 63 15.98 -30.82 -1.63
CA GLY A 63 16.17 -30.23 -2.95
C GLY A 63 16.65 -28.80 -2.77
N GLY A 64 17.81 -28.48 -3.34
CA GLY A 64 18.38 -27.13 -3.28
C GLY A 64 17.33 -26.09 -3.60
N GLY A 65 16.97 -25.28 -2.60
CA GLY A 65 16.05 -24.16 -2.76
C GLY A 65 16.53 -23.33 -3.93
N ALA A 66 15.68 -23.16 -4.93
CA ALA A 66 16.12 -22.54 -6.17
C ALA A 66 16.50 -21.08 -5.89
N VAL A 67 17.74 -20.75 -6.25
CA VAL A 67 18.42 -19.50 -5.92
C VAL A 67 17.87 -18.37 -6.79
N GLU A 68 17.63 -17.22 -6.17
CA GLU A 68 17.18 -16.00 -6.84
C GLU A 68 18.29 -15.47 -7.79
N PRO A 69 18.00 -15.19 -9.08
CA PRO A 69 19.00 -14.66 -10.00
C PRO A 69 19.61 -13.33 -9.52
N PRO A 70 20.94 -13.19 -9.51
CA PRO A 70 21.60 -11.94 -9.13
C PRO A 70 21.31 -10.82 -10.13
N GLY A 71 21.54 -9.57 -9.73
CA GLY A 71 21.31 -8.40 -10.56
C GLY A 71 21.11 -7.11 -9.76
N PRO A 72 21.25 -5.93 -10.38
CA PRO A 72 21.27 -4.65 -9.67
C PRO A 72 19.97 -4.41 -8.91
N THR A 73 20.02 -3.74 -7.77
CA THR A 73 18.81 -3.34 -7.04
C THR A 73 17.92 -2.48 -7.93
N LYS A 74 16.65 -2.86 -8.05
CA LYS A 74 15.62 -2.04 -8.72
C LYS A 74 14.55 -1.71 -7.71
N LEU A 75 14.01 -0.51 -7.75
CA LEU A 75 12.94 -0.09 -6.84
C LEU A 75 11.74 0.38 -7.63
N THR A 76 10.63 -0.33 -7.47
CA THR A 76 9.32 0.08 -7.98
C THR A 76 8.48 0.60 -6.83
N VAL A 77 7.90 1.78 -6.98
CA VAL A 77 6.97 2.37 -6.02
C VAL A 77 5.56 2.32 -6.58
N VAL A 78 4.60 1.90 -5.78
CA VAL A 78 3.17 1.88 -6.11
C VAL A 78 2.40 2.81 -5.18
N ASN A 79 1.49 3.61 -5.74
CA ASN A 79 0.52 4.35 -4.95
C ASN A 79 -0.70 3.47 -4.65
N GLY A 80 -0.85 3.05 -3.39
CA GLY A 80 -2.04 2.41 -2.86
C GLY A 80 -2.74 3.21 -1.76
N ILE A 81 -2.50 4.53 -1.69
CA ILE A 81 -3.27 5.43 -0.82
C ILE A 81 -4.69 5.52 -1.36
N SER A 82 -5.65 4.90 -0.67
CA SER A 82 -6.97 4.65 -1.23
C SER A 82 -7.86 5.89 -1.27
N ASP A 83 -7.59 6.94 -0.49
CA ASP A 83 -8.43 8.13 -0.40
C ASP A 83 -7.97 9.32 -1.25
N HIS A 84 -7.01 9.11 -2.15
CA HIS A 84 -6.52 10.16 -3.05
C HIS A 84 -6.16 9.63 -4.43
N ASP A 85 -6.60 10.37 -5.46
CA ASP A 85 -6.36 10.03 -6.87
C ASP A 85 -4.88 9.98 -7.24
N ALA A 86 -4.02 10.74 -6.55
CA ALA A 86 -2.59 10.79 -6.80
C ALA A 86 -1.79 11.23 -5.56
N VAL A 87 -0.53 10.80 -5.51
CA VAL A 87 0.39 11.15 -4.42
C VAL A 87 1.77 11.56 -4.91
N ARG A 88 2.52 12.24 -4.06
CA ARG A 88 3.97 12.44 -4.16
C ARG A 88 4.66 11.87 -2.93
N PHE A 89 5.97 11.73 -3.04
CA PHE A 89 6.83 11.14 -2.03
C PHE A 89 8.02 12.04 -1.76
N CYS A 90 8.34 12.21 -0.49
CA CYS A 90 9.60 12.78 -0.04
C CYS A 90 10.45 11.69 0.59
N PHE A 91 11.49 11.26 -0.11
CA PHE A 91 12.42 10.22 0.34
C PHE A 91 13.55 10.85 1.15
N LEU A 92 13.42 10.81 2.48
CA LEU A 92 14.36 11.47 3.37
C LEU A 92 15.30 10.46 4.03
N ALA A 93 16.59 10.81 4.13
CA ALA A 93 17.52 10.06 4.97
C ALA A 93 17.00 10.03 6.43
N TYR A 94 17.11 8.89 7.10
CA TYR A 94 16.69 8.72 8.48
C TYR A 94 17.89 8.45 9.40
N PRO A 95 17.98 9.10 10.57
CA PRO A 95 16.97 9.96 11.21
C PRO A 95 17.08 11.46 10.89
N ASP A 96 18.14 11.90 10.21
CA ASP A 96 18.54 13.32 10.21
C ASP A 96 18.10 14.11 8.95
N GLY A 97 17.37 13.48 8.03
CA GLY A 97 16.94 14.12 6.78
C GLY A 97 15.86 15.17 7.03
N THR A 98 16.17 16.43 6.74
CA THR A 98 15.26 17.57 6.89
C THR A 98 14.36 17.79 5.67
N GLY A 99 14.73 17.24 4.51
CA GLY A 99 14.06 17.49 3.22
C GLY A 99 14.53 18.75 2.48
N ALA A 100 15.41 19.55 3.08
CA ALA A 100 15.91 20.77 2.43
C ALA A 100 16.73 20.44 1.18
N GLY A 101 16.36 21.01 0.04
CA GLY A 101 16.97 20.76 -1.27
C GLY A 101 16.70 19.35 -1.83
N VAL A 102 15.76 18.59 -1.27
CA VAL A 102 15.32 17.29 -1.79
C VAL A 102 14.05 17.50 -2.58
N ASP A 103 14.07 17.19 -3.88
CA ASP A 103 12.88 17.29 -4.73
C ASP A 103 11.86 16.17 -4.41
N PRO A 104 10.54 16.45 -4.46
CA PRO A 104 9.52 15.42 -4.34
C PRO A 104 9.52 14.48 -5.57
N TRP A 105 9.18 13.21 -5.34
CA TRP A 105 9.08 12.17 -6.36
C TRP A 105 7.62 11.68 -6.51
N PRO A 106 7.10 11.42 -7.72
CA PRO A 106 7.72 11.78 -8.99
C PRO A 106 7.74 13.30 -9.17
N GLY A 107 8.72 13.80 -9.92
CA GLY A 107 8.85 15.25 -10.18
C GLY A 107 7.69 15.84 -10.99
N ALA A 108 6.89 15.02 -11.67
CA ALA A 108 5.73 15.46 -12.43
C ALA A 108 4.63 16.03 -11.49
N ALA A 109 4.06 17.19 -11.86
CA ALA A 109 3.04 17.91 -11.07
C ALA A 109 1.81 17.06 -10.70
N ALA A 110 1.44 16.14 -11.58
CA ALA A 110 0.30 15.24 -11.38
C ALA A 110 0.51 14.19 -10.27
N GLY A 111 1.76 13.95 -9.83
CA GLY A 111 2.07 12.87 -8.90
C GLY A 111 1.97 11.48 -9.53
N LEU A 112 2.03 10.45 -8.67
CA LEU A 112 1.79 9.05 -9.01
C LEU A 112 0.32 8.73 -8.74
N ALA A 113 -0.46 8.49 -9.80
CA ALA A 113 -1.89 8.22 -9.66
C ALA A 113 -2.17 6.90 -8.90
N PHE A 114 -3.36 6.77 -8.32
CA PHE A 114 -3.78 5.58 -7.58
C PHE A 114 -3.65 4.32 -8.45
N ALA A 115 -3.16 3.24 -7.84
CA ALA A 115 -2.86 1.96 -8.48
C ALA A 115 -1.87 2.04 -9.66
N ARG A 116 -1.10 3.13 -9.79
CA ARG A 116 0.07 3.20 -10.69
C ARG A 116 1.34 2.80 -9.99
N ALA A 117 2.25 2.24 -10.78
CA ALA A 117 3.60 1.91 -10.38
C ALA A 117 4.59 2.78 -11.18
N GLN A 118 5.71 3.16 -10.57
CA GLN A 118 6.82 3.75 -11.30
C GLN A 118 8.16 3.28 -10.71
N GLU A 119 9.10 2.96 -11.59
CA GLU A 119 10.47 2.64 -11.19
C GLU A 119 11.26 3.91 -10.85
N ILE A 120 12.07 3.82 -9.79
CA ILE A 120 13.07 4.84 -9.46
C ILE A 120 14.38 4.47 -10.16
N GLU A 121 14.63 5.08 -11.31
CA GLU A 121 15.89 4.93 -12.04
C GLU A 121 16.48 6.31 -12.44
N PRO A 122 17.76 6.59 -12.10
CA PRO A 122 18.64 5.79 -11.25
C PRO A 122 18.24 5.90 -9.76
N LEU A 123 18.41 4.81 -8.99
CA LEU A 123 18.07 4.76 -7.56
C LEU A 123 18.69 5.92 -6.76
N GLY A 124 19.94 6.25 -7.05
CA GLY A 124 20.70 7.29 -6.36
C GLY A 124 20.20 8.72 -6.57
N ALA A 125 19.31 8.96 -7.53
CA ALA A 125 18.70 10.28 -7.73
C ALA A 125 17.68 10.61 -6.63
N ALA A 126 16.97 9.61 -6.11
CA ALA A 126 15.95 9.79 -5.07
C ALA A 126 16.35 9.19 -3.71
N ILE A 127 17.25 8.20 -3.69
CA ILE A 127 17.62 7.46 -2.47
C ILE A 127 19.12 7.59 -2.21
N PRO A 128 19.52 8.33 -1.15
CA PRO A 128 20.92 8.46 -0.79
C PRO A 128 21.54 7.11 -0.40
N ALA A 129 22.63 6.74 -1.05
CA ALA A 129 23.30 5.47 -0.82
C ALA A 129 23.74 5.29 0.64
N GLY A 130 23.57 4.07 1.17
CA GLY A 130 24.02 3.70 2.51
C GLY A 130 23.21 4.30 3.66
N THR A 131 22.07 4.94 3.38
CA THR A 131 21.20 5.53 4.40
C THR A 131 19.90 4.76 4.55
N SER A 132 19.38 4.68 5.78
CA SER A 132 18.00 4.27 5.99
C SER A 132 17.10 5.41 5.52
N LEU A 133 15.91 5.07 5.03
CA LEU A 133 15.02 6.01 4.37
C LEU A 133 13.68 6.07 5.10
N ARG A 134 13.20 7.28 5.37
CA ARG A 134 11.80 7.54 5.71
C ARG A 134 11.14 8.23 4.53
N ALA A 135 10.22 7.53 3.88
CA ALA A 135 9.33 8.15 2.91
C ALA A 135 8.26 8.95 3.63
N HIS A 136 7.91 10.13 3.12
CA HIS A 136 6.66 10.82 3.46
C HIS A 136 5.78 10.81 2.22
N VAL A 137 4.56 10.35 2.35
CA VAL A 137 3.57 10.43 1.26
C VAL A 137 2.78 11.72 1.41
N ILE A 138 2.52 12.38 0.28
CA ILE A 138 1.87 13.69 0.17
C ILE A 138 0.69 13.57 -0.79
N ALA A 139 -0.47 14.10 -0.42
CA ALA A 139 -1.67 14.09 -1.24
C ALA A 139 -2.50 15.38 -1.07
N GLY A 140 -3.63 15.49 -1.78
CA GLY A 140 -4.45 16.70 -1.84
C GLY A 140 -4.18 17.52 -3.10
N ASP A 141 -4.14 18.85 -2.99
CA ASP A 141 -3.79 19.73 -4.11
C ASP A 141 -2.28 19.73 -4.38
N LEU A 142 -1.83 18.74 -5.16
CA LEU A 142 -0.42 18.58 -5.51
C LEU A 142 0.17 19.78 -6.27
N ARG A 143 -0.65 20.66 -6.88
CA ARG A 143 -0.15 21.89 -7.53
C ARG A 143 0.42 22.88 -6.52
N ALA A 144 -0.04 22.84 -5.27
CA ALA A 144 0.52 23.64 -4.18
C ALA A 144 1.97 23.26 -3.84
N THR A 145 2.48 22.15 -4.39
CA THR A 145 3.86 21.68 -4.19
C THR A 145 4.80 21.99 -5.37
N GLU A 146 4.34 22.74 -6.38
CA GLU A 146 5.16 23.10 -7.53
C GLU A 146 6.32 24.03 -7.14
N GLY A 147 7.55 23.60 -7.46
CA GLY A 147 8.77 24.37 -7.18
C GLY A 147 9.21 24.38 -5.72
N LEU A 148 8.52 23.65 -4.85
CA LEU A 148 8.89 23.48 -3.44
C LEU A 148 9.77 22.25 -3.24
N ASP A 149 10.71 22.34 -2.31
CA ASP A 149 11.44 21.17 -1.83
C ASP A 149 10.64 20.40 -0.77
N CYS A 150 11.12 19.22 -0.39
CA CYS A 150 10.46 18.38 0.60
C CYS A 150 10.34 19.01 1.98
N ALA A 151 11.26 19.89 2.41
CA ALA A 151 11.13 20.58 3.69
C ALA A 151 9.97 21.60 3.64
N GLU A 152 9.88 22.37 2.56
CA GLU A 152 8.81 23.35 2.33
C GLU A 152 7.45 22.67 2.20
N ILE A 153 7.36 21.54 1.49
CA ILE A 153 6.13 20.75 1.35
C ILE A 153 5.66 20.22 2.71
N LEU A 154 6.56 19.66 3.52
CA LEU A 154 6.20 19.13 4.83
C LEU A 154 5.81 20.25 5.81
N ALA A 155 6.43 21.42 5.71
CA ALA A 155 6.01 22.61 6.46
C ALA A 155 4.62 23.11 6.04
N LEU A 156 4.31 23.08 4.74
CA LEU A 156 2.99 23.42 4.19
C LEU A 156 1.90 22.46 4.71
N ALA A 157 2.17 21.16 4.70
CA ALA A 157 1.25 20.14 5.23
C ALA A 157 1.06 20.26 6.76
N GLY A 158 2.12 20.60 7.49
CA GLY A 158 2.11 20.76 8.95
C GLY A 158 1.65 22.13 9.47
N GLY A 159 1.20 23.03 8.58
CA GLY A 159 0.82 24.40 8.90
C GLY A 159 -0.35 24.50 9.89
N THR A 160 -0.03 24.41 11.19
CA THR A 160 -0.97 24.58 12.29
C THR A 160 -1.55 26.00 12.27
N GLY A 161 -2.83 26.14 11.93
CA GLY A 161 -3.56 27.42 11.98
C GLY A 161 -4.14 27.93 10.67
N SER A 162 -3.93 27.24 9.55
CA SER A 162 -4.72 27.48 8.33
C SER A 162 -5.93 26.53 8.34
N PRO A 163 -7.18 27.00 8.23
CA PRO A 163 -8.38 26.17 8.39
C PRO A 163 -8.62 25.11 7.31
N ALA A 164 -7.74 24.97 6.33
CA ALA A 164 -7.61 23.79 5.48
C ALA A 164 -6.22 23.83 4.83
N ALA A 165 -5.30 22.95 5.24
CA ALA A 165 -4.07 22.78 4.49
C ALA A 165 -4.42 22.24 3.10
N PRO A 166 -3.88 22.80 2.00
CA PRO A 166 -4.21 22.34 0.65
C PRO A 166 -3.72 20.91 0.39
N ILE A 167 -2.79 20.43 1.19
CA ILE A 167 -2.19 19.10 1.12
C ILE A 167 -2.16 18.45 2.50
N VAL A 168 -2.11 17.12 2.50
CA VAL A 168 -1.85 16.29 3.67
C VAL A 168 -0.57 15.50 3.47
N ALA A 169 0.16 15.21 4.54
CA ALA A 169 1.36 14.40 4.48
C ALA A 169 1.47 13.46 5.69
N ALA A 170 1.96 12.24 5.45
CA ALA A 170 2.23 11.27 6.51
C ALA A 170 3.61 10.62 6.33
N GLY A 171 4.34 10.50 7.44
CA GLY A 171 5.59 9.74 7.47
C GLY A 171 5.32 8.25 7.50
N LEU A 172 5.93 7.51 6.57
CA LEU A 172 5.79 6.06 6.45
C LEU A 172 6.87 5.33 7.27
N PRO A 173 6.70 4.02 7.53
CA PRO A 173 7.74 3.17 8.13
C PRO A 173 9.12 3.31 7.46
N VAL A 174 10.19 3.21 8.26
CA VAL A 174 11.57 3.38 7.81
C VAL A 174 12.04 2.13 7.05
N LEU A 175 12.56 2.31 5.84
CA LEU A 175 13.27 1.28 5.09
C LEU A 175 14.75 1.30 5.48
N PRO A 176 15.32 0.19 6.00
CA PRO A 176 16.69 0.18 6.46
C PRO A 176 17.69 0.15 5.28
N ALA A 177 18.83 0.83 5.42
CA ALA A 177 19.84 0.95 4.36
C ALA A 177 20.23 -0.37 3.65
N PRO A 178 20.39 -1.53 4.36
CA PRO A 178 20.79 -2.78 3.73
C PRO A 178 19.82 -3.25 2.64
N VAL A 179 18.53 -2.94 2.74
CA VAL A 179 17.52 -3.36 1.75
C VAL A 179 17.83 -2.82 0.34
N PHE A 180 18.47 -1.66 0.24
CA PHE A 180 18.87 -1.06 -1.04
C PHE A 180 20.19 -1.61 -1.60
N ALA A 181 20.98 -2.28 -0.75
CA ALA A 181 22.24 -2.93 -1.15
C ALA A 181 22.05 -4.40 -1.56
N GLU A 182 20.86 -4.96 -1.35
CA GLU A 182 20.54 -6.31 -1.79
C GLU A 182 20.31 -6.31 -3.30
N GLU A 183 20.97 -7.23 -4.02
CA GLU A 183 20.84 -7.45 -5.48
C GLU A 183 19.44 -8.00 -5.86
N LYS A 184 18.37 -7.27 -5.54
CA LYS A 184 16.96 -7.70 -5.63
C LYS A 184 16.10 -6.63 -6.29
N SER A 185 14.99 -7.08 -6.88
CA SER A 185 13.93 -6.17 -7.30
C SER A 185 13.03 -5.90 -6.08
N LEU A 186 12.98 -4.65 -5.62
CA LEU A 186 12.23 -4.21 -4.45
C LEU A 186 10.93 -3.54 -4.89
N LEU A 187 9.82 -3.97 -4.29
CA LEU A 187 8.52 -3.33 -4.40
C LEU A 187 8.23 -2.57 -3.11
N VAL A 188 7.87 -1.30 -3.23
CA VAL A 188 7.41 -0.45 -2.13
C VAL A 188 6.02 0.07 -2.48
N VAL A 189 5.07 -0.11 -1.58
CA VAL A 189 3.67 0.32 -1.79
C VAL A 189 3.27 1.22 -0.63
N ALA A 190 2.88 2.45 -0.91
CA ALA A 190 2.16 3.26 0.08
C ALA A 190 0.73 2.75 0.17
N THR A 191 0.18 2.65 1.38
CA THR A 191 -1.08 1.92 1.64
C THR A 191 -1.95 2.68 2.63
N GLY A 192 -3.23 2.34 2.70
CA GLY A 192 -4.17 2.91 3.67
C GLY A 192 -4.71 4.27 3.23
N CYS A 193 -5.20 5.04 4.19
CA CYS A 193 -5.76 6.38 3.94
C CYS A 193 -4.98 7.46 4.69
N LEU A 194 -4.84 8.63 4.08
CA LEU A 194 -4.24 9.81 4.71
C LEU A 194 -5.22 10.64 5.54
N GLY A 195 -6.52 10.46 5.28
CA GLY A 195 -7.59 11.26 5.86
C GLY A 195 -7.57 12.70 5.39
N GLY A 196 -8.32 13.55 6.10
CA GLY A 196 -8.51 14.94 5.75
C GLY A 196 -9.94 15.39 5.93
N GLU A 197 -10.18 16.69 5.74
CA GLU A 197 -11.53 17.24 5.78
C GLU A 197 -12.41 16.57 4.71
N GLY A 198 -13.60 16.13 5.11
CA GLY A 198 -14.54 15.43 4.22
C GLY A 198 -14.27 13.93 4.07
N HIS A 199 -13.21 13.38 4.67
CA HIS A 199 -12.91 11.95 4.65
C HIS A 199 -13.61 11.23 5.82
N THR A 200 -14.92 11.42 5.95
CA THR A 200 -15.76 10.70 6.91
C THR A 200 -16.89 10.00 6.20
N HIS A 201 -17.12 8.72 6.49
CA HIS A 201 -18.20 7.94 5.89
C HIS A 201 -18.61 6.79 6.82
N GLU A 202 -19.87 6.31 6.76
CA GLU A 202 -20.31 5.20 7.60
C GLU A 202 -19.52 3.90 7.37
N SER A 203 -19.13 3.65 6.11
CA SER A 203 -18.25 2.55 5.68
C SER A 203 -16.76 2.92 5.55
N GLU A 204 -16.26 3.99 6.19
CA GLU A 204 -14.86 4.42 6.05
C GLU A 204 -13.83 3.34 6.40
N LYS A 205 -14.17 2.42 7.31
CA LYS A 205 -13.31 1.29 7.68
C LYS A 205 -13.19 0.25 6.57
N GLU A 206 -14.21 0.08 5.74
CA GLU A 206 -14.14 -0.78 4.56
C GLU A 206 -13.20 -0.17 3.50
N GLY A 207 -13.10 1.17 3.45
CA GLY A 207 -12.19 1.88 2.55
C GLY A 207 -10.74 1.97 3.04
N CYS A 208 -10.57 2.17 4.35
CA CYS A 208 -9.30 2.61 4.94
C CYS A 208 -8.72 1.65 5.98
N GLY A 209 -9.43 0.58 6.33
CA GLY A 209 -9.06 -0.42 7.33
C GLY A 209 -9.61 -0.12 8.73
N ASP A 210 -9.64 -1.14 9.57
CA ASP A 210 -10.34 -1.13 10.88
C ASP A 210 -9.86 -0.06 11.86
N ALA A 211 -8.59 0.31 11.75
CA ALA A 211 -7.93 1.31 12.60
C ALA A 211 -8.19 2.76 12.16
N TYR A 212 -8.83 2.97 11.01
CA TYR A 212 -9.04 4.31 10.47
C TYR A 212 -10.05 5.11 11.30
N THR A 213 -9.66 6.35 11.56
CA THR A 213 -10.54 7.48 11.86
C THR A 213 -9.95 8.73 11.22
N ILE A 214 -10.73 9.80 11.08
CA ILE A 214 -10.21 11.08 10.56
C ILE A 214 -8.99 11.61 11.33
N ASP A 215 -8.92 11.37 12.65
CA ASP A 215 -7.80 11.80 13.50
C ASP A 215 -6.66 10.77 13.58
N THR A 216 -6.90 9.54 13.12
CA THR A 216 -5.94 8.42 13.13
C THR A 216 -5.90 7.80 11.74
N PRO A 217 -5.20 8.43 10.78
CA PRO A 217 -5.06 7.88 9.43
C PRO A 217 -4.28 6.56 9.46
N THR A 218 -4.50 5.74 8.44
CA THR A 218 -3.92 4.38 8.32
C THR A 218 -2.80 4.31 7.30
N ALA A 219 -2.28 5.46 6.86
CA ALA A 219 -1.17 5.55 5.93
C ALA A 219 0.01 4.68 6.39
N GLY A 220 0.39 3.71 5.56
CA GLY A 220 1.38 2.70 5.85
C GLY A 220 2.26 2.36 4.66
N LEU A 221 3.17 1.40 4.85
CA LEU A 221 4.10 0.95 3.83
C LEU A 221 4.17 -0.57 3.80
N VAL A 222 4.03 -1.14 2.61
CA VAL A 222 4.43 -2.51 2.32
C VAL A 222 5.72 -2.48 1.54
N ALA A 223 6.71 -3.26 1.96
CA ALA A 223 7.99 -3.40 1.27
C ALA A 223 8.36 -4.88 1.15
N VAL A 224 8.47 -5.37 -0.08
CA VAL A 224 8.70 -6.80 -0.36
C VAL A 224 9.69 -6.97 -1.50
N ALA A 225 10.46 -8.07 -1.45
CA ALA A 225 11.31 -8.46 -2.56
C ALA A 225 10.50 -9.25 -3.61
N MET A 226 10.62 -8.86 -4.87
CA MET A 226 10.05 -9.55 -6.02
C MET A 226 11.06 -10.57 -6.57
N SER A 227 10.56 -11.70 -7.05
CA SER A 227 11.40 -12.70 -7.70
C SER A 227 11.56 -12.38 -9.19
N ARG A 228 12.79 -12.40 -9.65
CA ARG A 228 13.26 -12.30 -11.05
C ARG A 228 13.21 -13.64 -11.77
N ARG A 229 12.78 -14.71 -11.10
CA ARG A 229 12.73 -16.03 -11.69
C ARG A 229 11.68 -16.06 -12.79
N THR A 230 12.13 -16.47 -13.96
CA THR A 230 11.25 -16.71 -15.11
C THR A 230 11.39 -18.14 -15.60
N THR A 231 10.42 -18.59 -16.39
CA THR A 231 10.44 -19.88 -17.07
C THR A 231 10.14 -19.64 -18.54
N PHE A 232 11.00 -20.10 -19.45
CA PHE A 232 11.00 -19.68 -20.86
C PHE A 232 9.65 -19.85 -21.57
N ASP A 233 8.91 -20.92 -21.29
CA ASP A 233 7.62 -21.25 -21.91
C ASP A 233 6.40 -20.86 -21.05
N ARG A 234 6.61 -20.04 -20.00
CA ARG A 234 5.57 -19.68 -19.03
C ARG A 234 5.60 -18.22 -18.63
N VAL A 235 4.44 -17.70 -18.27
CA VAL A 235 4.32 -16.43 -17.54
C VAL A 235 4.56 -16.71 -16.06
N SER A 236 5.47 -15.97 -15.45
CA SER A 236 5.75 -16.06 -14.01
C SER A 236 4.95 -14.99 -13.26
N LEU A 237 4.13 -15.39 -12.30
CA LEU A 237 3.22 -14.49 -11.58
C LEU A 237 3.46 -14.54 -10.06
N GLN A 238 3.49 -13.38 -9.43
CA GLN A 238 3.35 -13.22 -7.99
C GLN A 238 2.22 -12.25 -7.67
N VAL A 239 1.74 -12.30 -6.44
CA VAL A 239 0.73 -11.40 -5.91
C VAL A 239 1.25 -10.81 -4.60
N ALA A 240 1.34 -9.48 -4.53
CA ALA A 240 1.61 -8.73 -3.31
C ALA A 240 0.31 -8.15 -2.76
N HIS A 241 0.11 -8.27 -1.45
CA HIS A 241 -1.09 -7.73 -0.80
C HIS A 241 -0.77 -6.43 -0.07
N ALA A 242 -1.27 -5.32 -0.59
CA ALA A 242 -1.03 -3.97 -0.08
C ALA A 242 -2.32 -3.17 0.20
N SER A 243 -3.49 -3.82 0.25
CA SER A 243 -4.71 -3.20 0.76
C SER A 243 -4.78 -3.36 2.28
N ALA A 244 -4.72 -2.25 3.03
CA ALA A 244 -4.82 -2.27 4.49
C ALA A 244 -6.24 -2.60 5.00
N ALA A 245 -7.25 -2.45 4.13
CA ALA A 245 -8.66 -2.74 4.44
C ALA A 245 -9.08 -4.17 4.07
N THR A 246 -8.28 -4.87 3.27
CA THR A 246 -8.59 -6.24 2.85
C THR A 246 -8.07 -7.24 3.89
N PRO A 247 -8.91 -8.18 4.39
CA PRO A 247 -8.46 -9.26 5.27
C PRO A 247 -7.57 -10.26 4.51
N VAL A 248 -7.21 -11.38 5.14
CA VAL A 248 -6.52 -12.48 4.43
C VAL A 248 -7.41 -12.98 3.29
N VAL A 249 -6.83 -13.19 2.10
CA VAL A 249 -7.56 -13.60 0.89
C VAL A 249 -6.85 -14.68 0.09
N HIS A 250 -7.61 -15.42 -0.72
CA HIS A 250 -7.07 -16.15 -1.87
C HIS A 250 -7.14 -15.25 -3.10
N VAL A 251 -6.14 -15.33 -3.97
CA VAL A 251 -6.15 -14.64 -5.27
C VAL A 251 -6.08 -15.66 -6.38
N ALA A 252 -7.03 -15.58 -7.31
CA ALA A 252 -7.15 -16.47 -8.45
C ALA A 252 -7.20 -15.67 -9.76
N LEU A 253 -6.76 -16.32 -10.82
CA LEU A 253 -6.95 -15.86 -12.19
C LEU A 253 -8.15 -16.60 -12.77
N ALA A 254 -9.16 -15.86 -13.22
CA ALA A 254 -10.30 -16.39 -13.94
C ALA A 254 -10.08 -16.14 -15.44
N PRO A 255 -9.81 -17.18 -16.25
CA PRO A 255 -9.73 -17.02 -17.69
C PRO A 255 -11.10 -16.60 -18.22
N GLY A 256 -11.12 -15.75 -19.25
CA GLY A 256 -12.35 -15.19 -19.84
C GLY A 256 -13.26 -16.17 -20.59
N ARG A 257 -13.13 -17.47 -20.33
CA ARG A 257 -13.85 -18.53 -21.00
C ARG A 257 -14.86 -19.17 -20.05
N GLU A 258 -16.09 -19.33 -20.50
CA GLU A 258 -17.19 -19.92 -19.69
C GLU A 258 -16.89 -21.34 -19.17
N ASP A 259 -16.01 -22.10 -19.83
CA ASP A 259 -15.65 -23.47 -19.48
C ASP A 259 -14.34 -23.59 -18.68
N ALA A 260 -13.63 -22.48 -18.46
CA ALA A 260 -12.37 -22.49 -17.74
C ALA A 260 -12.59 -22.37 -16.23
N THR A 261 -11.95 -23.25 -15.47
CA THR A 261 -11.90 -23.11 -14.01
C THR A 261 -10.85 -22.07 -13.64
N GLY A 262 -11.18 -21.15 -12.74
CA GLY A 262 -10.20 -20.21 -12.19
C GLY A 262 -9.04 -20.94 -11.51
N VAL A 263 -7.84 -20.38 -11.63
CA VAL A 263 -6.62 -20.97 -11.06
C VAL A 263 -6.11 -20.08 -9.95
N THR A 264 -5.96 -20.66 -8.77
CA THR A 264 -5.41 -19.96 -7.61
C THR A 264 -3.94 -19.63 -7.85
N LEU A 265 -3.61 -18.33 -7.84
CA LEU A 265 -2.25 -17.83 -7.92
C LEU A 265 -1.60 -17.81 -6.53
N ALA A 266 -2.33 -17.32 -5.52
CA ALA A 266 -1.86 -17.20 -4.15
C ALA A 266 -2.95 -17.62 -3.15
N GLN A 267 -2.54 -18.31 -2.08
CA GLN A 267 -3.42 -18.75 -1.00
C GLN A 267 -3.04 -18.08 0.31
N ASP A 268 -4.03 -17.82 1.16
CA ASP A 268 -3.88 -17.25 2.51
C ASP A 268 -2.99 -16.00 2.52
N LEU A 269 -3.16 -15.15 1.51
CA LEU A 269 -2.33 -13.98 1.31
C LEU A 269 -2.74 -12.90 2.31
N SER A 270 -1.90 -12.65 3.31
CA SER A 270 -2.12 -11.60 4.32
C SER A 270 -1.55 -10.25 3.88
N TYR A 271 -2.05 -9.16 4.46
CA TYR A 271 -1.48 -7.82 4.29
C TYR A 271 0.05 -7.80 4.52
N GLY A 272 0.78 -7.20 3.58
CA GLY A 272 2.24 -7.12 3.57
C GLY A 272 2.97 -8.34 3.00
N ALA A 273 2.26 -9.42 2.64
CA ALA A 273 2.86 -10.61 2.05
C ALA A 273 2.98 -10.50 0.52
N ILE A 274 3.93 -11.26 -0.03
CA ILE A 274 4.02 -11.57 -1.46
C ILE A 274 4.06 -13.09 -1.63
N ALA A 275 3.22 -13.63 -2.51
CA ALA A 275 3.16 -15.06 -2.79
C ALA A 275 2.70 -15.34 -4.23
N PRO A 276 3.03 -16.51 -4.79
CA PRO A 276 3.94 -17.51 -4.22
C PRO A 276 5.40 -17.07 -4.37
N PHE A 277 6.27 -17.65 -3.55
CA PHE A 277 7.72 -17.55 -3.70
C PHE A 277 8.28 -18.98 -3.66
N PRO A 278 8.67 -19.59 -4.80
CA PRO A 278 8.86 -18.97 -6.12
C PRO A 278 7.56 -18.57 -6.84
N PRO A 279 7.65 -17.71 -7.89
CA PRO A 279 6.50 -17.30 -8.69
C PRO A 279 5.72 -18.49 -9.27
N PHE A 280 4.41 -18.28 -9.45
CA PHE A 280 3.52 -19.20 -10.13
C PHE A 280 3.88 -19.24 -11.62
N THR A 281 4.11 -20.44 -12.17
CA THR A 281 4.50 -20.64 -13.58
C THR A 281 3.59 -21.66 -14.29
N GLY A 282 2.34 -21.78 -13.85
CA GLY A 282 1.40 -22.78 -14.38
C GLY A 282 0.81 -22.44 -15.75
N PHE A 283 1.01 -21.21 -16.26
CA PHE A 283 0.42 -20.74 -17.52
C PHE A 283 1.46 -20.32 -18.53
N SER A 284 1.23 -20.66 -19.80
CA SER A 284 1.72 -19.89 -20.93
C SER A 284 0.75 -18.74 -21.25
N VAL A 285 1.17 -17.76 -22.04
CA VAL A 285 0.26 -16.71 -22.55
C VAL A 285 -0.90 -17.31 -23.34
N GLY A 286 -0.66 -18.41 -24.07
CA GLY A 286 -1.70 -19.12 -24.80
C GLY A 286 -2.79 -19.71 -23.91
N ASP A 287 -2.44 -20.11 -22.67
CA ASP A 287 -3.39 -20.65 -21.69
C ASP A 287 -4.30 -19.56 -21.10
N LEU A 288 -3.84 -18.31 -21.07
CA LEU A 288 -4.62 -17.17 -20.54
C LEU A 288 -5.75 -16.75 -21.48
N GLY A 289 -5.64 -17.05 -22.77
CA GLY A 289 -6.59 -16.59 -23.79
C GLY A 289 -6.46 -15.10 -24.10
N ALA A 290 -7.56 -14.45 -24.45
CA ALA A 290 -7.58 -13.01 -24.69
C ALA A 290 -7.46 -12.27 -23.34
N LEU A 291 -6.38 -11.49 -23.17
CA LEU A 291 -6.07 -10.84 -21.89
C LEU A 291 -7.16 -9.86 -21.43
N ASP A 292 -7.94 -9.29 -22.33
CA ASP A 292 -9.05 -8.38 -22.00
C ASP A 292 -10.29 -9.10 -21.43
N GLU A 293 -10.37 -10.42 -21.60
CA GLU A 293 -11.40 -11.27 -21.02
C GLU A 293 -10.98 -11.90 -19.68
N VAL A 294 -9.68 -11.88 -19.34
CA VAL A 294 -9.15 -12.39 -18.06
C VAL A 294 -9.59 -11.47 -16.91
N ALA A 295 -9.88 -12.06 -15.75
CA ALA A 295 -10.11 -11.32 -14.51
C ALA A 295 -9.23 -11.84 -13.38
N ILE A 296 -8.88 -10.97 -12.45
CA ILE A 296 -8.28 -11.32 -11.17
C ILE A 296 -9.38 -11.36 -10.13
N GLU A 297 -9.58 -12.52 -9.53
CA GLU A 297 -10.58 -12.74 -8.50
C GLU A 297 -9.92 -12.75 -7.12
N THR A 298 -10.50 -11.98 -6.22
CA THR A 298 -10.26 -12.07 -4.79
C THR A 298 -11.32 -12.98 -4.18
N ARG A 299 -10.91 -13.93 -3.34
CA ARG A 299 -11.80 -14.92 -2.73
C ARG A 299 -11.63 -14.98 -1.23
N ASP A 300 -12.73 -15.20 -0.52
CA ASP A 300 -12.71 -15.48 0.92
C ASP A 300 -11.92 -16.79 1.18
N PRO A 301 -10.99 -16.81 2.15
CA PRO A 301 -10.12 -17.95 2.34
C PRO A 301 -10.82 -19.20 2.90
N ILE A 302 -11.96 -19.01 3.57
CA ILE A 302 -12.73 -20.07 4.24
C ILE A 302 -13.82 -20.61 3.31
N GLU A 303 -14.61 -19.72 2.72
CA GLU A 303 -15.75 -20.08 1.87
C GLU A 303 -15.37 -20.31 0.41
N GLY A 304 -14.24 -19.73 -0.05
CA GLY A 304 -13.79 -19.80 -1.45
C GLY A 304 -14.67 -18.99 -2.43
N THR A 305 -15.64 -18.24 -1.89
CA THR A 305 -16.55 -17.37 -2.64
C THR A 305 -15.79 -16.17 -3.20
N VAL A 306 -16.16 -15.74 -4.41
CA VAL A 306 -15.56 -14.56 -5.04
C VAL A 306 -16.13 -13.31 -4.37
N THR A 307 -15.24 -12.52 -3.77
CA THR A 307 -15.58 -11.27 -3.06
C THR A 307 -15.28 -10.02 -3.90
N SER A 308 -14.37 -10.14 -4.88
CA SER A 308 -14.13 -9.13 -5.91
C SER A 308 -13.64 -9.80 -7.20
N SER A 309 -13.94 -9.17 -8.34
CA SER A 309 -13.45 -9.58 -9.66
C SER A 309 -13.05 -8.33 -10.45
N VAL A 310 -11.76 -8.19 -10.70
CA VAL A 310 -11.18 -7.03 -11.40
C VAL A 310 -10.73 -7.46 -12.79
N PRO A 311 -11.36 -6.96 -13.87
CA PRO A 311 -10.96 -7.28 -15.23
C PRO A 311 -9.51 -6.87 -15.51
N MET A 312 -8.74 -7.74 -16.17
CA MET A 312 -7.36 -7.47 -16.54
C MET A 312 -7.24 -6.26 -17.48
N ARG A 313 -8.25 -5.97 -18.30
CA ARG A 313 -8.30 -4.73 -19.09
C ARG A 313 -8.23 -3.46 -18.21
N GLU A 314 -8.81 -3.48 -17.02
CA GLU A 314 -8.80 -2.35 -16.08
C GLU A 314 -7.44 -2.25 -15.40
N ILE A 315 -6.88 -3.39 -14.98
CA ILE A 315 -5.52 -3.49 -14.43
C ILE A 315 -4.47 -2.99 -15.42
N LEU A 316 -4.60 -3.35 -16.70
CA LEU A 316 -3.72 -2.90 -17.78
C LEU A 316 -3.91 -1.42 -18.08
N ALA A 317 -5.15 -0.92 -18.04
CA ALA A 317 -5.41 0.50 -18.19
C ALA A 317 -4.73 1.30 -17.07
N SER A 318 -4.61 0.75 -15.86
CA SER A 318 -3.89 1.33 -14.72
C SER A 318 -2.42 0.91 -14.59
N SER A 319 -1.87 0.16 -15.55
CA SER A 319 -0.46 -0.28 -15.56
C SER A 319 0.35 0.44 -16.63
N ASP A 320 1.68 0.50 -16.42
CA ASP A 320 2.65 0.90 -17.45
C ASP A 320 3.16 -0.31 -18.26
N VAL A 321 2.65 -1.51 -18.00
CA VAL A 321 2.95 -2.74 -18.76
C VAL A 321 1.97 -2.83 -19.95
N PRO A 322 2.44 -2.68 -21.19
CA PRO A 322 1.61 -2.91 -22.37
C PRO A 322 1.14 -4.36 -22.43
N ALA A 323 -0.10 -4.60 -22.89
CA ALA A 323 -0.62 -5.96 -23.05
C ALA A 323 0.29 -6.85 -23.94
N ALA A 324 0.93 -6.25 -24.96
CA ALA A 324 1.85 -6.95 -25.86
C ALA A 324 3.16 -7.40 -25.19
N ASP A 325 3.49 -6.83 -24.03
CA ASP A 325 4.69 -7.17 -23.28
C ASP A 325 4.47 -8.37 -22.34
N ILE A 326 3.23 -8.81 -22.17
CA ILE A 326 2.87 -10.02 -21.41
C ILE A 326 3.16 -11.23 -22.30
N GLY A 327 4.36 -11.77 -22.10
CA GLY A 327 4.94 -12.86 -22.87
C GLY A 327 5.39 -14.03 -22.00
N ASP A 328 5.51 -15.22 -22.61
CA ASP A 328 6.23 -16.33 -22.00
C ASP A 328 7.70 -15.94 -21.73
N GLY A 329 8.29 -16.47 -20.66
CA GLY A 329 9.63 -16.09 -20.22
C GLY A 329 9.71 -14.76 -19.48
N GLN A 330 8.58 -14.08 -19.27
CA GLN A 330 8.48 -12.85 -18.48
C GLN A 330 7.94 -13.13 -17.07
N GLY A 331 8.26 -12.22 -16.14
CA GLY A 331 7.78 -12.26 -14.77
C GLY A 331 7.04 -10.99 -14.39
N PHE A 332 5.90 -11.13 -13.73
CA PHE A 332 5.04 -10.04 -13.30
C PHE A 332 4.59 -10.20 -11.86
N VAL A 333 4.26 -9.07 -11.25
CA VAL A 333 3.65 -9.00 -9.92
C VAL A 333 2.34 -8.24 -10.04
N LEU A 334 1.27 -8.83 -9.49
CA LEU A 334 0.00 -8.17 -9.23
C LEU A 334 0.05 -7.59 -7.81
N VAL A 335 -0.30 -6.33 -7.64
CA VAL A 335 -0.29 -5.66 -6.33
C VAL A 335 -1.69 -5.25 -5.97
N ALA A 336 -2.31 -5.92 -5.00
CA ALA A 336 -3.65 -5.60 -4.52
C ALA A 336 -3.62 -4.30 -3.69
N VAL A 337 -4.39 -3.29 -4.08
CA VAL A 337 -4.48 -1.97 -3.40
C VAL A 337 -5.93 -1.47 -3.38
N GLY A 338 -6.26 -0.54 -2.48
CA GLY A 338 -7.60 0.03 -2.35
C GLY A 338 -8.38 -0.50 -1.15
N ALA A 339 -9.69 -0.31 -1.18
CA ALA A 339 -10.65 -0.76 -0.16
C ALA A 339 -10.74 -2.29 -0.02
N ALA A 340 -11.53 -2.75 0.94
CA ALA A 340 -11.93 -4.14 1.09
C ALA A 340 -12.70 -4.65 -0.14
N PRO A 341 -12.65 -5.96 -0.46
CA PRO A 341 -13.48 -6.55 -1.50
C PRO A 341 -14.96 -6.29 -1.25
N GLY A 342 -15.69 -5.86 -2.28
CA GLY A 342 -17.13 -5.60 -2.19
C GLY A 342 -17.53 -4.26 -1.57
N ALA A 343 -16.58 -3.46 -1.06
CA ALA A 343 -16.86 -2.09 -0.62
C ALA A 343 -17.46 -1.28 -1.78
N GLU A 344 -18.61 -0.65 -1.55
CA GLU A 344 -19.35 0.06 -2.60
C GLU A 344 -18.55 1.23 -3.18
N GLN A 345 -18.71 1.47 -4.48
CA GLN A 345 -18.28 2.72 -5.10
C GLN A 345 -19.20 3.85 -4.62
N GLY A 346 -18.65 4.89 -3.99
CA GLY A 346 -19.44 6.02 -3.48
C GLY A 346 -18.84 6.73 -2.28
N GLY A 347 -17.90 6.11 -1.58
CA GLY A 347 -17.07 6.77 -0.58
C GLY A 347 -15.96 7.64 -1.19
N PHE A 348 -15.14 8.24 -0.33
CA PHE A 348 -13.95 9.01 -0.72
C PHE A 348 -12.75 8.13 -1.11
N TRP A 349 -12.89 6.80 -1.03
CA TRP A 349 -11.85 5.83 -1.33
C TRP A 349 -12.00 5.21 -2.71
N HIS A 350 -10.91 4.63 -3.20
CA HIS A 350 -10.87 3.78 -4.37
C HIS A 350 -11.22 2.33 -4.01
N PRO A 351 -12.03 1.64 -4.84
CA PRO A 351 -12.33 0.22 -4.65
C PRO A 351 -11.06 -0.63 -4.77
N LEU A 352 -11.13 -1.88 -4.29
CA LEU A 352 -10.07 -2.86 -4.50
C LEU A 352 -9.75 -3.00 -5.99
N THR A 353 -8.49 -2.83 -6.34
CA THR A 353 -7.96 -3.06 -7.68
C THR A 353 -6.56 -3.68 -7.59
N TYR A 354 -5.95 -3.92 -8.75
CA TYR A 354 -4.59 -4.43 -8.84
C TYR A 354 -3.75 -3.53 -9.75
N SER A 355 -2.50 -3.29 -9.35
CA SER A 355 -1.46 -2.82 -10.25
C SER A 355 -0.72 -4.02 -10.83
N LEU A 356 -0.48 -4.03 -12.15
CA LEU A 356 0.44 -4.99 -12.78
C LEU A 356 1.79 -4.32 -13.01
N LEU A 357 2.87 -5.01 -12.66
CA LEU A 357 4.24 -4.53 -12.89
C LEU A 357 5.18 -5.68 -13.27
N ARG A 358 6.28 -5.35 -13.95
CA ARG A 358 7.36 -6.30 -14.24
C ARG A 358 8.10 -6.65 -12.95
N ALA A 359 8.34 -7.94 -12.71
CA ALA A 359 9.05 -8.39 -11.51
C ALA A 359 10.56 -8.04 -11.53
N ASN A 360 11.10 -7.77 -12.73
CA ASN A 360 12.44 -7.24 -12.96
C ASN A 360 12.32 -6.12 -14.00
N PRO A 361 11.87 -4.92 -13.58
CA PRO A 361 11.46 -3.84 -14.49
C PRO A 361 12.61 -3.34 -15.36
#